data_AF-A0A4U9YNE1-F1
#
_entry.id   AF-A0A4U9YNE1-F1
#
_cell.length_a   1.000
_cell.length_b   1.000
_cell.length_c   1.000
_cell.angle_alpha   90.00
_cell.angle_beta   90.00
_cell.angle_gamma   90.00
#
_symmetry.space_group_name_H-M   'P 1'
#
loop_
_entity.id
_entity.type
_entity.pdbx_description
1 polymer ?
#
loop_
_entity_poly.entity_id
_entity_poly.type
_entity_poly.pdbx_seq_one_letter_code
_entity_poly.pdbx_strand_id
1 'polypeptide(L)'
;MTVFVNSDRKTIKKNLLGTVLFDSGETAQARRLKRTNRRRYTRRRYRLCQLQNIFATEMVKVDDTFFQRLSESFFYYQDKAFDKHPIFGNSKEERAYHKTYPTIYHLRKDLADKDQKADLRLIYLALSHIIKFRGHFLIEGKLNSENTDVQKLFIALVTVYNLLFEEEPIAGETCDAKALLTAKTSKSKRLESLISEFPGQKKNGLFGNLLALAL
;
A
#
# COMPACT_ATOMS: atom_id res chain seq x y z
N MET A 1 4.31 -63.94 15.80
CA MET A 1 4.92 -62.78 16.48
C MET A 1 4.61 -62.85 17.97
N THR A 2 5.57 -62.51 18.83
CA THR A 2 5.40 -62.47 20.28
C THR A 2 4.55 -61.26 20.69
N VAL A 3 3.65 -61.45 21.64
CA VAL A 3 2.86 -60.36 22.23
C VAL A 3 3.56 -59.95 23.51
N PHE A 4 3.94 -58.67 23.61
CA PHE A 4 4.74 -58.14 24.72
C PHE A 4 3.91 -57.51 25.85
N VAL A 5 2.59 -57.47 25.71
CA VAL A 5 1.68 -56.86 26.68
C VAL A 5 1.10 -57.94 27.60
N ASN A 6 0.76 -57.56 28.85
CA ASN A 6 0.13 -58.44 29.82
C ASN A 6 -1.27 -58.86 29.34
N SER A 7 -1.32 -59.99 28.65
CA SER A 7 -2.53 -60.57 28.07
C SER A 7 -2.43 -62.08 28.13
N ASP A 8 -3.56 -62.76 28.13
CA ASP A 8 -3.60 -64.22 28.23
C ASP A 8 -2.92 -64.93 27.03
N ARG A 9 -2.66 -64.20 25.92
CA ARG A 9 -2.04 -64.72 24.70
C ARG A 9 -0.56 -64.36 24.61
N LYS A 10 0.33 -65.36 24.56
CA LYS A 10 1.79 -65.18 24.42
C LYS A 10 2.25 -64.96 22.97
N THR A 11 1.55 -65.51 21.99
CA THR A 11 1.90 -65.43 20.56
C THR A 11 0.67 -65.17 19.70
N ILE A 12 0.86 -64.47 18.57
CA ILE A 12 -0.19 -64.22 17.57
C ILE A 12 0.32 -64.52 16.16
N LYS A 13 -0.50 -65.20 15.35
CA LYS A 13 -0.27 -65.42 13.93
C LYS A 13 -0.74 -64.19 13.16
N LYS A 14 0.15 -63.62 12.34
CA LYS A 14 -0.17 -62.55 11.40
C LYS A 14 0.25 -62.98 10.01
N ASN A 15 -0.53 -62.61 9.00
CA ASN A 15 -0.09 -62.73 7.62
C ASN A 15 1.02 -61.71 7.35
N LEU A 16 1.93 -62.01 6.45
CA LEU A 16 3.03 -61.12 6.06
C LEU A 16 2.60 -60.05 5.03
N LEU A 17 1.30 -59.70 5.02
CA LEU A 17 0.70 -58.71 4.15
C LEU A 17 0.02 -57.64 5.00
N GLY A 18 0.33 -56.37 4.74
CA GLY A 18 -0.28 -55.22 5.40
C GLY A 18 0.18 -53.90 4.79
N THR A 19 -0.54 -52.83 5.11
CA THR A 19 -0.20 -51.46 4.73
C THR A 19 -0.16 -50.58 5.98
N VAL A 20 0.69 -49.54 5.95
CA VAL A 20 0.76 -48.54 7.02
C VAL A 20 0.07 -47.28 6.52
N LEU A 21 -0.85 -46.75 7.33
CA LEU A 21 -1.47 -45.46 7.08
C LEU A 21 -0.63 -44.37 7.75
N PHE A 22 -0.43 -43.26 7.06
CA PHE A 22 0.26 -42.08 7.55
C PHE A 22 -0.46 -40.82 7.05
N ASP A 23 -0.26 -39.71 7.75
CA ASP A 23 -0.86 -38.44 7.37
C ASP A 23 -0.25 -37.93 6.06
N SER A 24 -1.06 -37.27 5.23
CA SER A 24 -0.60 -36.72 3.95
C SER A 24 0.57 -35.75 4.13
N GLY A 25 1.56 -35.82 3.23
CA GLY A 25 2.67 -34.87 3.23
C GLY A 25 2.22 -33.44 2.91
N GLU A 26 2.57 -32.48 3.78
CA GLU A 26 2.29 -31.06 3.53
C GLU A 26 3.29 -30.43 2.55
N THR A 27 2.79 -29.60 1.64
CA THR A 27 3.67 -28.81 0.76
C THR A 27 4.38 -27.69 1.50
N ALA A 28 5.55 -27.27 1.02
CA ALA A 28 6.34 -26.20 1.65
C ALA A 28 5.75 -24.78 1.45
N GLN A 29 4.62 -24.63 0.74
CA GLN A 29 4.03 -23.33 0.41
C GLN A 29 3.64 -22.53 1.66
N ALA A 30 2.97 -23.15 2.62
CA ALA A 30 2.57 -22.49 3.86
C ALA A 30 3.80 -22.01 4.68
N ARG A 31 4.86 -22.83 4.71
CA ARG A 31 6.13 -22.49 5.37
C ARG A 31 6.79 -21.29 4.69
N ARG A 32 6.78 -21.22 3.35
CA ARG A 32 7.31 -20.09 2.57
C ARG A 32 6.59 -18.79 2.92
N LEU A 33 5.25 -18.78 2.95
CA LEU A 33 4.44 -17.60 3.30
C LEU A 33 4.75 -17.09 4.71
N LYS A 34 4.76 -17.99 5.71
CA LYS A 34 5.08 -17.63 7.11
C LYS A 34 6.49 -17.04 7.23
N ARG A 35 7.49 -17.62 6.53
CA ARG A 35 8.87 -17.12 6.53
C ARG A 35 8.98 -15.71 5.93
N THR A 36 8.35 -15.47 4.79
CA THR A 36 8.33 -14.15 4.14
C THR A 36 7.69 -13.10 5.04
N ASN A 37 6.54 -13.43 5.65
CA ASN A 37 5.83 -12.52 6.54
C ASN A 37 6.66 -12.14 7.78
N ARG A 38 7.34 -13.11 8.42
CA ARG A 38 8.24 -12.82 9.55
C ARG A 38 9.33 -11.83 9.15
N ARG A 39 10.04 -12.09 8.04
CA ARG A 39 11.08 -11.17 7.52
C ARG A 39 10.51 -9.79 7.20
N ARG A 40 9.31 -9.71 6.62
CA ARG A 40 8.62 -8.44 6.33
C ARG A 40 8.35 -7.64 7.60
N TYR A 41 7.86 -8.28 8.67
CA TYR A 41 7.60 -7.62 9.94
C TYR A 41 8.89 -7.13 10.61
N THR A 42 9.94 -7.95 10.65
CA THR A 42 11.25 -7.55 11.18
C THR A 42 11.79 -6.32 10.45
N ARG A 43 11.77 -6.33 9.11
CA ARG A 43 12.25 -5.20 8.30
C ARG A 43 11.37 -3.94 8.44
N ARG A 44 10.06 -4.10 8.62
CA ARG A 44 9.14 -2.99 8.89
C ARG A 44 9.44 -2.34 10.25
N ARG A 45 9.67 -3.14 11.28
CA ARG A 45 10.09 -2.65 12.60
C ARG A 45 11.44 -1.95 12.52
N TYR A 46 12.42 -2.55 11.85
CA TYR A 46 13.74 -1.96 11.63
C TYR A 46 13.65 -0.55 11.02
N ARG A 47 12.87 -0.35 9.96
CA ARG A 47 12.68 0.98 9.35
C ARG A 47 12.15 2.03 10.34
N LEU A 48 11.22 1.64 11.21
CA LEU A 48 10.67 2.54 12.23
C LEU A 48 11.71 2.83 13.32
N CYS A 49 12.47 1.83 13.76
CA CYS A 49 13.56 2.04 14.71
C CYS A 49 14.63 2.98 14.15
N GLN A 50 14.99 2.84 12.86
CA GLN A 50 15.94 3.77 12.22
C GLN A 50 15.39 5.20 12.18
N LEU A 51 14.10 5.37 11.87
CA LEU A 51 13.46 6.69 11.92
C LEU A 51 13.46 7.25 13.35
N GLN A 52 13.13 6.44 14.36
CA GLN A 52 13.18 6.85 15.76
C GLN A 52 14.59 7.28 16.16
N ASN A 53 15.62 6.55 15.77
CA ASN A 53 17.02 6.89 16.07
C ASN A 53 17.42 8.25 15.49
N ILE A 54 16.97 8.58 14.27
CA ILE A 54 17.22 9.89 13.65
C ILE A 54 16.55 11.01 14.46
N PHE A 55 15.34 10.78 14.97
CA PHE A 55 14.60 11.77 15.73
C PHE A 55 14.94 11.79 17.23
N ALA A 56 15.64 10.79 17.76
CA ALA A 56 15.80 10.57 19.20
C ALA A 56 16.38 11.79 19.93
N THR A 57 17.48 12.36 19.42
CA THR A 57 18.19 13.46 20.08
C THR A 57 17.36 14.73 20.16
N GLU A 58 16.67 15.10 19.07
CA GLU A 58 15.83 16.30 19.02
C GLU A 58 14.48 16.08 19.70
N MET A 59 13.92 14.86 19.62
CA MET A 59 12.67 14.53 20.29
C MET A 59 12.81 14.62 21.81
N VAL A 60 13.94 14.17 22.39
CA VAL A 60 14.17 14.28 23.84
C VAL A 60 14.13 15.72 24.34
N LYS A 61 14.54 16.70 23.52
CA LYS A 61 14.47 18.13 23.88
C LYS A 61 13.04 18.67 23.89
N VAL A 62 12.14 18.06 23.12
CA VAL A 62 10.73 18.46 23.00
C VAL A 62 9.85 17.68 23.99
N ASP A 63 10.01 16.35 24.00
CA ASP A 63 9.21 15.39 24.76
C ASP A 63 10.00 14.06 24.87
N ASP A 64 10.67 13.88 26.01
CA ASP A 64 11.52 12.73 26.33
C ASP A 64 10.76 11.41 26.40
N THR A 65 9.49 11.44 26.81
CA THR A 65 8.65 10.25 27.00
C THR A 65 7.79 9.90 25.79
N PHE A 66 7.82 10.68 24.71
CA PHE A 66 7.00 10.48 23.51
C PHE A 66 7.14 9.07 22.91
N PHE A 67 8.36 8.59 22.68
CA PHE A 67 8.57 7.27 22.07
C PHE A 67 8.20 6.12 23.02
N GLN A 68 8.33 6.33 24.33
CA GLN A 68 7.94 5.34 25.33
C GLN A 68 6.41 5.19 25.35
N ARG A 69 5.66 6.30 25.39
CA ARG A 69 4.19 6.30 25.25
C ARG A 69 3.71 5.60 23.98
N LEU A 70 4.41 5.81 22.87
CA LEU A 70 4.07 5.14 21.61
C LEU A 70 4.34 3.62 21.65
N SER A 71 5.37 3.19 22.38
CA SER A 71 5.70 1.77 22.53
C SER A 71 4.71 1.04 23.44
N GLU A 72 4.22 1.72 24.48
CA GLU A 72 3.27 1.19 25.46
C GLU A 72 1.82 1.41 25.06
N SER A 73 1.54 1.97 23.87
CA SER A 73 0.19 2.34 23.43
C SER A 73 -0.80 1.17 23.45
N PHE A 74 -0.30 -0.07 23.31
CA PHE A 74 -1.09 -1.29 23.33
C PHE A 74 -1.55 -1.71 24.74
N PHE A 75 -0.83 -1.32 25.79
CA PHE A 75 -1.12 -1.74 27.17
C PHE A 75 -2.38 -1.06 27.73
N TYR A 76 -3.00 -1.71 28.72
CA TYR A 76 -4.09 -1.11 29.48
C TYR A 76 -3.59 0.03 30.36
N TYR A 77 -4.47 0.95 30.79
CA TYR A 77 -4.03 2.16 31.50
C TYR A 77 -3.25 1.86 32.78
N GLN A 78 -3.56 0.75 33.46
CA GLN A 78 -2.92 0.35 34.72
C GLN A 78 -1.49 -0.17 34.51
N ASP A 79 -1.18 -0.67 33.31
CA ASP A 79 0.11 -1.26 32.98
C ASP A 79 1.07 -0.28 32.30
N LYS A 80 0.61 0.96 32.05
CA LYS A 80 1.44 2.00 31.43
C LYS A 80 2.28 2.69 32.49
N ALA A 81 3.55 2.90 32.18
CA ALA A 81 4.43 3.73 33.00
C ALA A 81 4.17 5.24 32.77
N PHE A 82 3.62 5.59 31.60
CA PHE A 82 3.38 6.96 31.16
C PHE A 82 1.90 7.24 30.92
N ASP A 83 1.56 8.51 30.65
CA ASP A 83 0.20 8.93 30.39
C ASP A 83 -0.44 8.14 29.23
N LYS A 84 -1.76 7.91 29.33
CA LYS A 84 -2.53 7.13 28.36
C LYS A 84 -2.66 7.79 26.98
N HIS A 85 -2.45 9.11 26.87
CA HIS A 85 -2.55 9.86 25.62
C HIS A 85 -1.20 9.87 24.90
N PRO A 86 -1.04 9.14 23.80
CA PRO A 86 0.28 8.85 23.24
C PRO A 86 0.96 10.07 22.62
N ILE A 87 0.21 10.99 21.99
CA ILE A 87 0.81 12.06 21.20
C ILE A 87 1.34 13.15 22.13
N PHE A 88 0.49 13.72 22.98
CA PHE A 88 0.84 14.90 23.78
C PHE A 88 1.00 14.61 25.29
N GLY A 89 0.64 13.42 25.76
CA GLY A 89 0.67 13.08 27.19
C GLY A 89 -0.38 13.82 28.02
N ASN A 90 -1.36 14.47 27.38
CA ASN A 90 -2.46 15.16 28.07
C ASN A 90 -3.78 15.04 27.28
N SER A 91 -4.91 15.09 27.99
CA SER A 91 -6.23 14.88 27.37
C SER A 91 -6.75 16.09 26.57
N LYS A 92 -6.29 17.31 26.86
CA LYS A 92 -6.82 18.53 26.23
C LYS A 92 -6.28 18.68 24.81
N GLU A 93 -4.97 18.54 24.65
CA GLU A 93 -4.28 18.62 23.36
C GLU A 93 -4.60 17.40 22.48
N GLU A 94 -4.70 16.20 23.05
CA GLU A 94 -5.09 15.01 22.28
C GLU A 94 -6.49 15.17 21.66
N ARG A 95 -7.45 15.71 22.42
CA ARG A 95 -8.80 16.02 21.91
C ARG A 95 -8.78 17.11 20.85
N ALA A 96 -7.99 18.17 21.04
CA ALA A 96 -7.81 19.22 20.06
C ALA A 96 -7.21 18.67 18.75
N TYR A 97 -6.18 17.81 18.86
CA TYR A 97 -5.56 17.13 17.73
C TYR A 97 -6.56 16.31 16.93
N HIS A 98 -7.35 15.46 17.57
CA HIS A 98 -8.35 14.64 16.87
C HIS A 98 -9.50 15.46 16.27
N LYS A 99 -9.82 16.62 16.86
CA LYS A 99 -10.81 17.56 16.30
C LYS A 99 -10.27 18.26 15.05
N THR A 100 -9.01 18.68 15.07
CA THR A 100 -8.37 19.37 13.93
C THR A 100 -7.98 18.39 12.81
N TYR A 101 -7.50 17.20 13.17
CA TYR A 101 -7.08 16.16 12.24
C TYR A 101 -7.86 14.86 12.49
N PRO A 102 -9.06 14.71 11.89
CA PRO A 102 -9.87 13.51 12.06
C PRO A 102 -9.17 12.23 11.55
N THR A 103 -8.30 12.37 10.55
CA THR A 103 -7.49 11.27 10.03
C THR A 103 -6.05 11.71 9.82
N ILE A 104 -5.13 10.75 9.80
CA ILE A 104 -3.70 11.00 9.52
C ILE A 104 -3.45 11.66 8.16
N TYR A 105 -4.38 11.53 7.20
CA TYR A 105 -4.28 12.16 5.89
C TYR A 105 -4.53 13.67 5.95
N HIS A 106 -5.38 14.13 6.88
CA HIS A 106 -5.54 15.57 7.12
C HIS A 106 -4.23 16.17 7.63
N LEU A 107 -3.58 15.50 8.59
CA LEU A 107 -2.26 15.92 9.07
C LEU A 107 -1.21 15.93 7.95
N ARG A 108 -1.15 14.87 7.12
CA ARG A 108 -0.20 14.80 6.00
C ARG A 108 -0.42 15.88 4.96
N LYS A 109 -1.68 16.20 4.66
CA LYS A 109 -2.02 17.28 3.74
C LYS A 109 -1.61 18.63 4.32
N ASP A 110 -1.94 18.85 5.60
CA ASP A 110 -1.62 20.11 6.28
C ASP A 110 -0.11 20.39 6.31
N LEU A 111 0.69 19.36 6.62
CA LEU A 111 2.15 19.44 6.64
C LEU A 111 2.79 19.54 5.24
N ALA A 112 2.06 19.21 4.18
CA ALA A 112 2.55 19.31 2.79
C ALA A 112 2.21 20.66 2.15
N ASP A 113 1.04 21.23 2.49
CA ASP A 113 0.53 22.45 1.87
C ASP A 113 0.97 23.73 2.61
N LYS A 114 1.29 23.65 3.91
CA LYS A 114 1.63 24.83 4.74
C LYS A 114 3.12 24.92 5.06
N ASP A 115 3.68 26.11 4.85
CA ASP A 115 5.08 26.44 5.21
C ASP A 115 5.24 26.90 6.68
N GLN A 116 4.39 26.41 7.58
CA GLN A 116 4.46 26.77 9.00
C GLN A 116 5.27 25.76 9.80
N LYS A 117 6.01 26.24 10.82
CA LYS A 117 6.74 25.37 11.74
C LYS A 117 5.74 24.50 12.52
N ALA A 118 5.76 23.19 12.26
CA ALA A 118 4.95 22.21 12.96
C ALA A 118 5.66 21.59 14.18
N ASP A 119 4.88 21.02 15.09
CA ASP A 119 5.40 20.23 16.22
C ASP A 119 6.15 19.00 15.71
N LEU A 120 7.33 18.75 16.26
CA LEU A 120 8.21 17.63 15.91
C LEU A 120 7.51 16.27 16.06
N ARG A 121 6.63 16.12 17.05
CA ARG A 121 5.84 14.90 17.29
C ARG A 121 4.91 14.60 16.11
N LEU A 122 4.26 15.63 15.58
CA LEU A 122 3.34 15.53 14.44
C LEU A 122 4.09 15.21 13.14
N ILE A 123 5.26 15.83 12.94
CA ILE A 123 6.15 15.52 11.80
C ILE A 123 6.55 14.04 11.84
N TYR A 124 6.99 13.55 13.01
CA TYR A 124 7.33 12.13 13.18
C TYR A 124 6.14 11.20 12.89
N LEU A 125 4.92 11.53 13.35
CA LEU A 125 3.73 10.71 13.08
C LEU A 125 3.43 10.62 11.58
N ALA A 126 3.53 11.73 10.85
CA ALA A 126 3.31 11.75 9.41
C ALA A 126 4.36 10.91 8.66
N LEU A 127 5.64 11.09 8.98
CA LEU A 127 6.74 10.35 8.33
C LEU A 127 6.72 8.86 8.68
N SER A 128 6.48 8.53 9.96
CA SER A 128 6.38 7.15 10.41
C SER A 128 5.21 6.43 9.74
N HIS A 129 4.07 7.11 9.53
CA HIS A 129 2.94 6.56 8.78
C HIS A 129 3.34 6.23 7.33
N ILE A 130 4.01 7.15 6.62
CA ILE A 130 4.48 6.95 5.24
C ILE A 130 5.45 5.77 5.17
N ILE A 131 6.47 5.71 6.04
CA ILE A 131 7.49 4.65 6.02
C ILE A 131 6.90 3.29 6.43
N LYS A 132 5.93 3.28 7.35
CA LYS A 132 5.23 2.09 7.83
C LYS A 132 4.31 1.50 6.76
N PHE A 133 3.67 2.35 5.95
CA PHE A 133 2.69 2.00 4.91
C PHE A 133 3.11 2.54 3.52
N ARG A 134 4.37 2.29 3.14
CA ARG A 134 5.08 2.88 1.99
C ARG A 134 4.63 2.49 0.57
N GLY A 135 3.47 1.85 0.40
CA GLY A 135 3.02 1.38 -0.92
C GLY A 135 3.87 0.26 -1.55
N HIS A 136 3.75 0.10 -2.88
CA HIS A 136 4.45 -0.90 -3.67
C HIS A 136 5.61 -0.27 -4.49
N PHE A 137 6.59 -1.09 -4.87
CA PHE A 137 7.77 -0.70 -5.64
C PHE A 137 7.80 -1.45 -6.97
N LEU A 138 6.69 -1.39 -7.72
CA LEU A 138 6.53 -2.12 -8.99
C LEU A 138 6.97 -1.29 -10.20
N ILE A 139 7.03 0.03 -10.06
CA ILE A 139 7.42 0.96 -11.12
C ILE A 139 8.84 1.41 -10.83
N GLU A 140 9.72 1.26 -11.81
CA GLU A 140 11.10 1.72 -11.74
C GLU A 140 11.20 3.19 -12.19
N GLY A 141 12.24 3.89 -11.73
CA GLY A 141 12.46 5.30 -12.04
C GLY A 141 11.73 6.28 -11.10
N LYS A 142 11.72 7.55 -11.51
CA LYS A 142 11.10 8.66 -10.74
C LYS A 142 9.70 8.91 -11.29
N LEU A 143 8.72 8.97 -10.40
CA LEU A 143 7.36 9.39 -10.73
C LEU A 143 7.24 10.89 -10.53
N ASN A 144 6.94 11.62 -11.61
CA ASN A 144 6.69 13.06 -11.55
C ASN A 144 5.17 13.29 -11.53
N SER A 145 4.66 13.97 -10.51
CA SER A 145 3.24 14.32 -10.38
C SER A 145 2.89 15.70 -10.95
N GLU A 146 3.84 16.36 -11.63
CA GLU A 146 3.70 17.76 -12.06
C GLU A 146 2.84 17.93 -13.33
N ASN A 147 2.82 16.93 -14.23
CA ASN A 147 2.03 16.98 -15.48
C ASN A 147 0.65 16.31 -15.31
N THR A 148 -0.26 16.98 -14.60
CA THR A 148 -1.60 16.44 -14.27
C THR A 148 -2.71 16.82 -15.24
N ASP A 149 -2.44 17.65 -16.25
CA ASP A 149 -3.47 18.05 -17.20
C ASP A 149 -3.60 17.07 -18.37
N VAL A 150 -4.32 15.98 -18.10
CA VAL A 150 -4.64 14.90 -19.04
C VAL A 150 -5.25 15.46 -20.34
N GLN A 151 -6.07 16.50 -20.23
CA GLN A 151 -6.76 17.08 -21.38
C GLN A 151 -5.78 17.76 -22.33
N LYS A 152 -4.85 18.58 -21.80
CA LYS A 152 -3.83 19.25 -22.62
C LYS A 152 -2.90 18.26 -23.32
N LEU A 153 -2.49 17.20 -22.63
CA LEU A 153 -1.64 16.15 -23.20
C LEU A 153 -2.36 15.39 -24.31
N PHE A 154 -3.66 15.14 -24.14
CA PHE A 154 -4.49 14.49 -25.16
C PHE A 154 -4.64 15.38 -26.41
N ILE A 155 -4.94 16.67 -26.23
CA ILE A 155 -5.03 17.63 -27.35
C ILE A 155 -3.69 17.66 -28.11
N ALA A 156 -2.56 17.76 -27.40
CA ALA A 156 -1.24 17.73 -28.02
C ALA A 156 -0.99 16.46 -28.84
N LEU A 157 -1.42 15.29 -28.34
CA LEU A 157 -1.34 14.03 -29.08
C LEU A 157 -2.19 14.07 -30.36
N VAL A 158 -3.42 14.59 -30.30
CA VAL A 158 -4.29 14.70 -31.49
C VAL A 158 -3.71 15.70 -32.49
N THR A 159 -3.17 16.83 -32.04
CA THR A 159 -2.50 17.80 -32.93
C THR A 159 -1.32 17.16 -33.66
N VAL A 160 -0.46 16.42 -32.95
CA VAL A 160 0.66 15.71 -33.58
C VAL A 160 0.17 14.62 -34.53
N TYR A 161 -0.90 13.91 -34.18
CA TYR A 161 -1.50 12.90 -35.06
C TYR A 161 -2.01 13.54 -36.36
N ASN A 162 -2.76 14.64 -36.28
CA ASN A 162 -3.32 15.33 -37.43
C ASN A 162 -2.23 15.95 -38.33
N LEU A 163 -1.12 16.41 -37.75
CA LEU A 163 0.04 16.89 -38.52
C LEU A 163 0.75 15.76 -39.30
N LEU A 164 0.72 14.53 -38.79
CA LEU A 164 1.35 13.38 -39.44
C LEU A 164 0.42 12.69 -40.46
N PHE A 165 -0.89 12.78 -40.26
CA PHE A 165 -1.92 12.12 -41.07
C PHE A 165 -2.94 13.14 -41.59
N GLU A 166 -2.50 14.02 -42.49
CA GLU A 166 -3.35 15.08 -43.07
C GLU A 166 -4.54 14.54 -43.88
N GLU A 167 -4.46 13.29 -44.38
CA GLU A 167 -5.49 12.65 -45.20
C GLU A 167 -6.75 12.25 -44.40
N GLU A 168 -6.61 11.96 -43.10
CA GLU A 168 -7.71 11.55 -42.21
C GLU A 168 -7.63 12.28 -40.85
N PRO A 169 -7.91 13.60 -40.81
CA PRO A 169 -7.80 14.37 -39.58
C PRO A 169 -8.88 13.97 -38.58
N ILE A 170 -8.49 13.87 -37.31
CA ILE A 170 -9.39 13.57 -36.20
C ILE A 170 -9.83 14.89 -35.54
N ALA A 171 -11.14 15.09 -35.39
CA ALA A 171 -11.71 16.24 -34.69
C ALA A 171 -11.56 16.09 -33.16
N GLY A 172 -10.39 16.46 -32.62
CA GLY A 172 -10.03 16.27 -31.20
C GLY A 172 -10.57 17.28 -30.19
N GLU A 173 -11.09 18.42 -30.63
CA GLU A 173 -11.27 19.59 -29.76
C GLU A 173 -12.48 19.52 -28.81
N THR A 174 -13.49 18.70 -29.11
CA THR A 174 -14.74 18.65 -28.35
C THR A 174 -14.83 17.50 -27.33
N CYS A 175 -13.86 16.58 -27.32
CA CYS A 175 -13.91 15.37 -26.48
C CYS A 175 -13.39 15.64 -25.05
N ASP A 176 -14.17 15.34 -24.01
CA ASP A 176 -13.71 15.33 -22.61
C ASP A 176 -12.93 14.04 -22.30
N ALA A 177 -11.71 13.97 -22.85
CA ALA A 177 -10.81 12.83 -22.68
C ALA A 177 -10.46 12.62 -21.20
N LYS A 178 -10.38 13.67 -20.39
CA LYS A 178 -10.10 13.55 -18.95
C LYS A 178 -11.18 12.74 -18.23
N ALA A 179 -12.47 13.04 -18.45
CA ALA A 179 -13.55 12.30 -17.80
C ALA A 179 -13.56 10.82 -18.23
N LEU A 180 -13.38 10.55 -19.52
CA LEU A 180 -13.39 9.18 -20.07
C LEU A 180 -12.21 8.35 -19.60
N LEU A 181 -10.99 8.91 -19.59
CA LEU A 181 -9.77 8.21 -19.17
C LEU A 181 -9.70 7.99 -17.65
N THR A 182 -10.30 8.87 -16.86
CA THR A 182 -10.30 8.76 -15.39
C THR A 182 -11.50 8.00 -14.83
N ALA A 183 -12.48 7.64 -15.67
CA ALA A 183 -13.65 6.87 -15.28
C ALA A 183 -13.28 5.54 -14.59
N LYS A 184 -14.01 5.14 -13.54
CA LYS A 184 -13.75 3.90 -12.78
C LYS A 184 -14.24 2.63 -13.50
N THR A 185 -13.85 2.48 -14.77
CA THR A 185 -14.15 1.34 -15.65
C THR A 185 -12.87 0.61 -16.05
N SER A 186 -13.00 -0.55 -16.72
CA SER A 186 -11.84 -1.30 -17.22
C SER A 186 -11.12 -0.53 -18.34
N LYS A 187 -9.83 -0.79 -18.52
CA LYS A 187 -9.02 -0.19 -19.60
C LYS A 187 -9.68 -0.36 -20.97
N SER A 188 -10.16 -1.56 -21.27
CA SER A 188 -10.86 -1.85 -22.53
C SER A 188 -12.12 -1.03 -22.71
N LYS A 189 -12.91 -0.83 -21.64
CA LYS A 189 -14.15 -0.05 -21.70
C LYS A 189 -13.87 1.45 -21.87
N ARG A 190 -12.81 1.97 -21.23
CA ARG A 190 -12.35 3.35 -21.45
C ARG A 190 -11.95 3.58 -22.90
N LEU A 191 -11.20 2.64 -23.49
CA LEU A 191 -10.80 2.72 -24.90
C LEU A 191 -12.02 2.71 -25.82
N GLU A 192 -12.99 1.83 -25.58
CA GLU A 192 -14.23 1.75 -26.36
C GLU A 192 -15.06 3.03 -26.26
N SER A 193 -15.24 3.56 -25.05
CA SER A 193 -15.95 4.83 -24.83
C SER A 193 -15.24 6.04 -25.44
N LEU A 194 -13.91 6.02 -25.52
CA LEU A 194 -13.15 7.10 -26.14
C LEU A 194 -13.27 7.01 -27.67
N ILE A 195 -13.15 5.82 -28.25
CA ILE A 195 -13.23 5.62 -29.70
C ILE A 195 -14.64 5.85 -30.23
N SER A 196 -15.70 5.61 -29.44
CA SER A 196 -17.07 5.93 -29.85
C SER A 196 -17.30 7.42 -30.12
N GLU A 197 -16.50 8.31 -29.53
CA GLU A 197 -16.56 9.76 -29.78
C GLU A 197 -15.89 10.16 -31.12
N PHE A 198 -15.10 9.26 -31.74
CA PHE A 198 -14.36 9.52 -32.97
C PHE A 198 -14.88 8.66 -34.13
N PRO A 199 -15.88 9.14 -34.88
CA PRO A 199 -16.40 8.41 -36.03
C PRO A 199 -15.29 8.21 -37.07
N GLY A 200 -15.18 6.99 -37.59
CA GLY A 200 -14.15 6.59 -38.57
C GLY A 200 -12.93 5.89 -37.97
N GLN A 201 -12.66 6.09 -36.68
CA GLN A 201 -11.56 5.40 -36.01
C GLN A 201 -11.99 4.06 -35.42
N LYS A 202 -11.15 3.03 -35.60
CA LYS A 202 -11.38 1.69 -35.08
C LYS A 202 -10.50 1.44 -33.86
N LYS A 203 -10.98 0.58 -32.96
CA LYS A 203 -10.22 0.08 -31.79
C LYS A 203 -8.87 -0.52 -32.15
N ASN A 204 -8.83 -1.25 -33.25
CA ASN A 204 -7.61 -1.91 -33.73
C ASN A 204 -6.81 -1.03 -34.71
N GLY A 205 -7.26 0.21 -34.96
CA GLY A 205 -6.57 1.18 -35.81
C GLY A 205 -5.35 1.79 -35.10
N LEU A 206 -4.56 2.58 -35.83
CA LEU A 206 -3.34 3.19 -35.30
C LEU A 206 -3.65 4.07 -34.07
N PHE A 207 -4.62 4.98 -34.19
CA PHE A 207 -5.04 5.86 -33.10
C PHE A 207 -5.53 5.06 -31.88
N GLY A 208 -6.33 4.02 -32.09
CA GLY A 208 -6.79 3.12 -31.03
C GLY A 208 -5.64 2.38 -30.32
N ASN A 209 -4.64 1.92 -31.07
CA ASN A 209 -3.45 1.26 -30.49
C ASN A 209 -2.57 2.24 -29.69
N LEU A 210 -2.43 3.50 -30.14
CA LEU A 210 -1.72 4.54 -29.39
C LEU A 210 -2.40 4.83 -28.06
N LEU A 211 -3.73 4.91 -28.04
CA LEU A 211 -4.51 5.07 -26.82
C LEU A 211 -4.42 3.85 -25.91
N ALA A 212 -4.42 2.64 -26.47
CA ALA A 212 -4.26 1.40 -25.71
C ALA A 212 -2.88 1.32 -25.04
N LEU A 213 -1.83 1.83 -25.67
CA LEU A 213 -0.49 1.90 -25.10
C LEU A 213 -0.43 2.84 -23.87
N ALA A 214 -1.21 3.92 -23.89
CA ALA A 214 -1.26 4.88 -22.79
C ALA A 214 -2.14 4.44 -21.60
N LEU A 215 -3.03 3.46 -21.78
CA LEU A 215 -4.01 2.98 -20.79
C LEU A 215 -3.47 1.88 -19.85
#